data_AF-A0A955W6Y3-F1
#
_entry.id   AF-A0A955W6Y3-F1
#
_cell.length_a   1.000
_cell.length_b   1.000
_cell.length_c   1.000
_cell.angle_alpha   90.00
_cell.angle_beta   90.00
_cell.angle_gamma   90.00
#
_symmetry.space_group_name_H-M   'P 1'
#
loop_
_entity.id
_entity.type
_entity.pdbx_description
1 polymer ?
#
loop_
_entity_poly.entity_id
_entity_poly.type
_entity_poly.pdbx_seq_one_letter_code
_entity_poly.pdbx_strand_id
1 'polypeptide(L)'
;MPRWTPFSYRGYYDVPRVIVLVLADGRRILLESRFDEVVDQYDDYYDVYLLLDEAALDGSWERLAEYTLEILGRVAVVDVRFDSTRRDEIDLDSLGLPELA
;
A
#
# COMPACT_ATOMS: atom_id res chain seq x y z
N MET A 1 -9.39 -18.49 -0.81
CA MET A 1 -10.10 -17.63 -1.79
C MET A 1 -9.49 -16.26 -1.63
N PRO A 2 -9.16 -15.55 -2.72
CA PRO A 2 -8.50 -14.24 -2.62
C PRO A 2 -9.33 -13.29 -1.76
N ARG A 3 -8.64 -12.58 -0.86
CA ARG A 3 -9.27 -11.64 0.07
C ARG A 3 -9.19 -10.23 -0.52
N TRP A 4 -10.11 -9.97 -1.44
CA TRP A 4 -10.26 -8.68 -2.09
C TRP A 4 -10.62 -7.60 -1.07
N THR A 5 -9.78 -6.56 -1.02
CA THR A 5 -9.94 -5.43 -0.11
C THR A 5 -9.92 -4.14 -0.92
N PRO A 6 -10.94 -3.28 -0.77
CA PRO A 6 -10.95 -1.98 -1.42
C PRO A 6 -9.75 -1.13 -0.99
N PHE A 7 -9.18 -0.39 -1.92
CA PHE A 7 -8.10 0.54 -1.62
C PHE A 7 -8.33 1.90 -2.28
N SER A 8 -7.67 2.91 -1.72
CA SER A 8 -7.49 4.21 -2.34
C SER A 8 -6.04 4.34 -2.78
N TYR A 9 -5.79 5.00 -3.90
CA TYR A 9 -4.42 5.21 -4.38
C TYR A 9 -4.17 6.64 -4.84
N ARG A 10 -2.90 7.02 -4.86
CA ARG A 10 -2.42 8.28 -5.43
C ARG A 10 -1.07 8.07 -6.11
N GLY A 11 -0.85 8.86 -7.17
CA GLY A 11 0.31 8.71 -8.05
C GLY A 11 0.11 7.50 -8.96
N TYR A 12 -0.23 7.76 -10.22
CA TYR A 12 -0.45 6.71 -11.21
C TYR A 12 0.50 6.94 -12.38
N TYR A 13 1.47 6.05 -12.49
CA TYR A 13 2.27 5.87 -13.70
C TYR A 13 1.83 4.53 -14.32
N ASP A 14 2.69 3.51 -14.29
CA ASP A 14 2.36 2.15 -14.77
C ASP A 14 1.65 1.31 -13.69
N VAL A 15 1.98 1.59 -12.41
CA VAL A 15 1.38 1.01 -11.21
C VAL A 15 1.06 2.12 -10.20
N PRO A 16 0.10 1.90 -9.27
CA PRO A 16 -0.14 2.84 -8.18
C PRO A 16 1.10 2.98 -7.29
N ARG A 17 1.56 4.19 -7.00
CA ARG A 17 2.80 4.39 -6.19
C ARG A 17 2.53 4.43 -4.70
N VAL A 18 1.38 4.96 -4.33
CA VAL A 18 0.91 5.01 -2.95
C VAL A 18 -0.47 4.37 -2.91
N ILE A 19 -0.63 3.34 -2.09
CA ILE A 19 -1.88 2.61 -1.89
C ILE A 19 -2.19 2.64 -0.40
N VAL A 20 -3.43 2.98 -0.05
CA VAL A 20 -3.95 2.83 1.30
C VAL A 20 -5.16 1.94 1.29
N LEU A 21 -5.14 0.93 2.15
CA LEU A 21 -6.22 -0.03 2.34
C LEU A 21 -6.70 -0.01 3.79
N VAL A 22 -7.99 -0.25 3.98
CA VAL A 22 -8.63 -0.32 5.30
C VAL A 22 -9.04 -1.77 5.52
N LEU A 23 -8.45 -2.41 6.52
CA LEU A 23 -8.78 -3.77 6.92
C LEU A 23 -10.16 -3.82 7.58
N ALA A 24 -10.75 -5.01 7.63
CA ALA A 24 -12.07 -5.22 8.22
C ALA A 24 -12.13 -4.88 9.73
N ASP A 25 -11.00 -4.88 10.42
CA ASP A 25 -10.86 -4.49 11.83
C ASP A 25 -10.62 -2.99 12.03
N GLY A 26 -10.63 -2.20 10.95
CA GLY A 26 -10.42 -0.75 10.96
C GLY A 26 -8.96 -0.32 10.81
N ARG A 27 -7.99 -1.23 10.89
CA ARG A 27 -6.57 -0.89 10.68
C ARG A 27 -6.33 -0.38 9.27
N ARG A 28 -5.45 0.62 9.14
CA ARG A 28 -5.07 1.22 7.86
C ARG A 28 -3.66 0.79 7.50
N ILE A 29 -3.50 0.25 6.30
CA ILE A 29 -2.21 -0.19 5.79
C ILE A 29 -1.84 0.71 4.61
N LEU A 30 -0.59 1.14 4.59
CA LEU A 30 0.02 1.90 3.51
C LEU A 30 0.99 0.98 2.75
N LEU A 31 0.92 0.98 1.43
CA LEU A 31 1.96 0.48 0.56
C LEU A 31 2.55 1.67 -0.20
N GLU A 32 3.86 1.84 -0.12
CA GLU A 32 4.60 2.92 -0.77
C GLU A 32 5.74 2.36 -1.62
N SER A 33 5.70 2.64 -2.93
CA SER A 33 6.82 2.43 -3.85
C SER A 33 7.57 3.75 -3.95
N ARG A 34 8.70 3.83 -3.23
CA ARG A 34 9.50 5.05 -3.12
C ARG A 34 10.23 5.35 -4.42
N PHE A 35 10.41 6.63 -4.68
CA PHE A 35 11.27 7.06 -5.77
C PHE A 35 12.72 7.10 -5.28
N ASP A 36 13.59 6.36 -5.95
CA ASP A 36 15.03 6.40 -5.70
C ASP A 36 15.66 7.46 -6.61
N GLU A 37 16.06 8.59 -6.03
CA GLU A 37 16.68 9.72 -6.75
C GLU A 37 18.06 9.37 -7.33
N VAL A 38 18.73 8.33 -6.83
CA VAL A 38 20.07 7.94 -7.31
C VAL A 38 19.97 7.21 -8.64
N VAL A 39 18.98 6.32 -8.76
CA VAL A 39 18.74 5.54 -9.99
C VAL A 39 17.63 6.10 -10.87
N ASP A 40 17.02 7.23 -10.46
CA ASP A 40 15.94 7.96 -11.14
C ASP A 40 14.73 7.08 -11.46
N GLN A 41 14.44 6.13 -10.57
CA GLN A 41 13.44 5.08 -10.79
C GLN A 41 12.65 4.81 -9.52
N TYR A 42 11.41 4.37 -9.71
CA TYR A 42 10.63 3.85 -8.60
C TYR A 42 11.10 2.46 -8.23
N ASP A 43 11.02 2.19 -6.94
CA ASP A 43 11.34 0.90 -6.38
C ASP A 43 10.38 -0.20 -6.90
N ASP A 44 10.94 -1.35 -7.25
CA ASP A 44 10.20 -2.55 -7.68
C ASP A 44 9.51 -3.25 -6.49
N TYR A 45 9.55 -2.62 -5.32
CA TYR A 45 8.92 -3.06 -4.09
C TYR A 45 8.05 -1.98 -3.49
N TYR A 46 6.98 -2.40 -2.84
CA TYR A 46 6.26 -1.60 -1.87
C TYR A 46 6.82 -1.87 -0.48
N ASP A 47 7.19 -0.81 0.21
CA ASP A 47 7.29 -0.86 1.66
C ASP A 47 5.87 -0.80 2.26
N VAL A 48 5.59 -1.66 3.22
CA VAL A 48 4.26 -1.83 3.81
C VAL A 48 4.26 -1.39 5.26
N TYR A 49 3.35 -0.50 5.61
CA TYR A 49 3.28 0.13 6.92
C TYR A 49 1.89 0.05 7.53
N LEU A 50 1.83 -0.10 8.85
CA LEU A 50 0.62 0.14 9.64
C LEU A 50 0.53 1.63 9.99
N LEU A 51 -0.60 2.27 9.72
CA LEU A 51 -0.82 3.68 10.04
C LEU A 51 -1.54 3.88 11.38
N LEU A 52 -1.28 5.02 12.04
CA LEU A 52 -2.11 5.54 13.12
C LEU A 52 -3.54 5.80 12.61
N ASP A 53 -4.54 5.34 13.35
CA ASP A 53 -5.97 5.45 13.02
C ASP A 53 -6.41 6.91 12.79
N GLU A 54 -5.80 7.84 13.54
CA GLU A 54 -5.99 9.29 13.46
C GLU A 54 -5.28 9.98 12.28
N ALA A 55 -4.57 9.23 11.42
CA ALA A 55 -4.16 9.76 10.13
C ALA A 55 -5.41 9.97 9.27
N ALA A 56 -6.16 11.01 9.60
CA ALA A 56 -6.90 11.77 8.63
C ALA A 56 -5.88 12.06 7.53
N LEU A 57 -5.97 11.28 6.46
CA LEU A 57 -5.49 11.65 5.14
C LEU A 57 -6.20 12.97 4.82
N ASP A 58 -5.79 14.08 5.43
CA ASP A 58 -6.35 15.42 5.29
C ASP A 58 -5.89 16.00 3.93
N GLY A 59 -5.90 15.14 2.90
CA GLY A 59 -5.30 15.37 1.59
C GLY A 59 -3.76 15.32 1.57
N SER A 60 -3.07 15.25 2.72
CA SER A 60 -1.61 15.27 2.80
C SER A 60 -1.00 13.87 2.84
N TRP A 61 -0.92 13.25 1.66
CA TRP A 61 -0.36 11.91 1.45
C TRP A 61 1.18 11.91 1.53
N GLU A 62 1.82 13.07 1.36
CA GLU A 62 3.27 13.26 1.34
C GLU A 62 3.93 12.96 2.70
N ARG A 63 3.15 12.98 3.78
CA ARG A 63 3.63 12.78 5.16
C ARG A 63 3.15 11.45 5.74
N LEU A 64 2.62 10.54 4.92
CA LEU A 64 2.08 9.26 5.40
C LEU A 64 3.12 8.41 6.12
N ALA A 65 4.38 8.47 5.66
CA ALA A 65 5.51 7.85 6.34
C ALA A 65 5.74 8.39 7.77
N GLU A 66 5.27 9.61 8.11
CA GLU A 66 5.37 10.18 9.46
C GLU A 66 4.29 9.64 10.41
N TYR A 67 3.22 9.08 9.86
CA TYR A 67 2.11 8.49 10.63
C TYR A 67 2.18 6.96 10.71
N THR A 68 3.31 6.37 10.34
CA THR A 68 3.52 4.92 10.42
C THR A 68 3.79 4.51 11.87
N LEU A 69 2.96 3.61 12.39
CA LEU A 69 3.17 2.93 13.66
C LEU A 69 4.29 1.89 13.56
N GLU A 70 4.27 1.14 12.46
CA GLU A 70 5.09 -0.05 12.30
C GLU A 70 5.35 -0.32 10.81
N ILE A 71 6.54 -0.84 10.51
CA ILE A 71 6.87 -1.40 9.20
C ILE A 71 6.50 -2.88 9.25
N LEU A 72 5.51 -3.28 8.45
CA LEU A 72 5.05 -4.67 8.38
C LEU A 72 5.94 -5.50 7.45
N GLY A 73 6.59 -4.87 6.48
CA GLY A 73 7.53 -5.55 5.60
C GLY A 73 7.60 -4.90 4.23
N ARG A 74 8.03 -5.70 3.25
CA ARG A 74 8.24 -5.25 1.88
C ARG A 74 7.74 -6.31 0.90
N VAL A 75 7.01 -5.88 -0.12
CA VAL A 75 6.34 -6.76 -1.10
C VAL A 75 6.77 -6.34 -2.49
N ALA A 76 7.15 -7.29 -3.34
CA ALA A 76 7.48 -6.96 -4.72
C ALA A 76 6.23 -6.49 -5.47
N VAL A 77 6.35 -5.41 -6.23
CA VAL A 77 5.24 -4.83 -7.01
C VAL A 77 4.61 -5.88 -7.94
N VAL A 78 5.45 -6.77 -8.48
CA VAL A 78 5.03 -7.85 -9.40
C VAL A 78 4.21 -8.95 -8.73
N ASP A 79 4.33 -9.11 -7.41
CA ASP A 79 3.59 -10.13 -6.65
C ASP A 79 2.21 -9.61 -6.20
N VAL A 80 2.02 -8.29 -6.13
CA VAL A 80 0.76 -7.66 -5.77
C VAL A 80 -0.29 -7.90 -6.85
N ARG A 81 -1.42 -8.48 -6.45
CA ARG A 81 -2.54 -8.73 -7.34
C ARG A 81 -3.65 -7.72 -7.12
N PHE A 82 -3.93 -6.97 -8.17
CA PHE A 82 -5.11 -6.14 -8.27
C PHE A 82 -6.24 -6.92 -8.94
N ASP A 83 -7.47 -6.59 -8.59
CA ASP A 83 -8.62 -7.16 -9.26
C ASP A 83 -8.62 -6.78 -10.76
N SER A 84 -9.12 -7.68 -11.62
CA SER A 84 -9.06 -7.49 -13.08
C SER A 84 -9.97 -6.38 -13.59
N THR A 85 -10.70 -5.68 -12.70
CA THR A 85 -11.58 -4.56 -13.06
C THR A 85 -10.81 -3.23 -12.97
N ARG A 86 -11.39 -2.19 -12.37
CA ARG A 86 -10.82 -0.83 -12.28
C ARG A 86 -9.52 -0.72 -11.47
N ARG A 87 -8.99 -1.83 -10.93
CA ARG A 87 -7.95 -1.84 -9.90
C ARG A 87 -8.45 -1.08 -8.67
N ASP A 88 -9.62 -1.46 -8.19
CA ASP A 88 -10.24 -0.87 -6.99
C ASP A 88 -10.07 -1.78 -5.77
N GLU A 89 -9.68 -3.04 -5.99
CA GLU A 89 -9.44 -4.01 -4.92
C GLU A 89 -8.07 -4.69 -5.06
N ILE A 90 -7.47 -5.01 -3.91
CA ILE A 90 -6.18 -5.72 -3.78
C ILE A 90 -6.41 -7.07 -3.10
N ASP A 91 -5.75 -8.11 -3.58
CA ASP A 91 -5.75 -9.42 -2.93
C ASP A 91 -4.78 -9.40 -1.74
N LEU A 92 -5.30 -9.39 -0.51
CA LEU A 92 -4.43 -9.34 0.67
C LEU A 92 -3.52 -10.55 0.82
N ASP A 93 -3.94 -11.71 0.30
CA ASP A 93 -3.11 -12.92 0.33
C ASP A 93 -1.86 -12.77 -0.56
N SER A 94 -1.93 -11.92 -1.60
CA SER A 94 -0.81 -11.63 -2.48
C SER A 94 0.30 -10.81 -1.83
N LEU A 95 0.02 -10.17 -0.69
CA LEU A 95 1.02 -9.41 0.05
C LEU A 95 1.98 -10.31 0.84
N GLY A 96 1.58 -11.54 1.15
CA GLY A 96 2.46 -12.51 1.83
C GLY A 96 2.94 -12.08 3.22
N LEU A 97 2.29 -11.10 3.85
CA LEU A 97 2.63 -10.58 5.18
C LEU A 97 1.78 -11.28 6.25
N PRO A 98 2.40 -11.95 7.25
CA PRO A 98 1.66 -12.70 8.27
C PRO A 98 0.78 -11.80 9.16
N GLU A 99 1.10 -10.52 9.31
CA GLU A 99 0.34 -9.52 10.06
C GLU A 99 -0.97 -9.13 9.36
N LEU A 100 -1.08 -9.46 8.07
CA LEU A 100 -2.22 -9.24 7.20
C LEU A 100 -2.96 -10.55 6.88
N ALA A 101 -2.60 -11.69 7.49
CA ALA A 101 -3.29 -12.97 7.30
C ALA A 101 -4.57 -13.10 8.15
#